data_AF-A0A8S8ZA81-F1
#
_entry.id   AF-A0A8S8ZA81-F1
#
_cell.length_a   1.000
_cell.length_b   1.000
_cell.length_c   1.000
_cell.angle_alpha   90.00
_cell.angle_beta   90.00
_cell.angle_gamma   90.00
#
_symmetry.space_group_name_H-M   'P 1'
#
loop_
_entity.id
_entity.type
_entity.pdbx_description
1 polymer ?
#
loop_
_entity_poly.entity_id
_entity_poly.type
_entity_poly.pdbx_seq_one_letter_code
_entity_poly.pdbx_strand_id
1 'polypeptide(L)'
;MLDVNDFSMAPSAHMSLHILLRQFACVHQAHSLAERGGNPEKIRESQRKRFAPVEAVDEVIALWEDHRKTAYSATQLNAKINEVQKQIGPKKKAYTTHIRDNCSTTGCSNTTALVKVKTIGNLVHDSVPVSNNEDNNTVERSWAPEGVSFEKKDVLSHHEVLRKLDGYDPERGVKVVGHRGYFLKKWGVFLNQAIINYGLEFLSEREYTPLQTPQLMLREQMAKTAQLSQFDEELYKVTGDQADKYLIATSEQPISAFHSDEWLQAKDLPLKYAGYSTCFRKEAGAHGKDVWGIFRVHEFTKVEQFCVTEPEKSWEMFDHMISNSEAFYQSLGIPYRVVAIVSGALNNAAAKKLDLEAWFPHQGEFKELVSCSNCTDYQSRDLEIRFGVKKQTDIKKTYVHCLNSTLTATTRTICAILENFQTPEGVKVPEPLRKYLPGAPEFIPFAPEPVKEVKEGKGGKKGEAAPKKEEALPIRQ
;
A
#
# COMPACT_ATOMS: atom_id res chain seq x y z
N MET A 1 22.61 -25.54 53.16
CA MET A 1 22.29 -24.12 52.96
C MET A 1 22.15 -23.90 51.47
N LEU A 2 20.92 -23.81 50.97
CA LEU A 2 20.65 -23.36 49.62
C LEU A 2 19.92 -22.02 49.74
N ASP A 3 20.44 -21.07 48.97
CA ASP A 3 20.21 -19.64 49.05
C ASP A 3 18.76 -19.25 48.72
N VAL A 4 18.22 -18.24 49.39
CA VAL A 4 16.79 -17.88 49.41
C VAL A 4 16.45 -16.82 48.35
N ASN A 5 17.30 -16.63 47.33
CA ASN A 5 17.17 -15.51 46.38
C ASN A 5 16.71 -15.85 44.95
N ASP A 6 16.33 -17.09 44.63
CA ASP A 6 15.88 -17.46 43.27
C ASP A 6 14.35 -17.53 43.07
N PHE A 7 13.57 -16.80 43.87
CA PHE A 7 12.10 -16.68 43.73
C PHE A 7 11.65 -15.49 42.87
N SER A 8 12.35 -15.20 41.78
CA SER A 8 12.02 -14.10 40.88
C SER A 8 12.34 -14.46 39.43
N MET A 9 11.53 -15.30 38.78
CA MET A 9 11.25 -15.42 37.33
C MET A 9 10.18 -16.53 37.19
N ALA A 10 9.04 -16.43 36.49
CA ALA A 10 8.70 -15.70 35.28
C ALA A 10 7.17 -15.48 35.18
N PRO A 11 6.70 -14.24 34.91
CA PRO A 11 5.34 -13.95 34.45
C PRO A 11 5.18 -14.04 32.91
N SER A 12 6.23 -14.38 32.16
CA SER A 12 6.29 -14.11 30.71
C SER A 12 5.47 -15.04 29.82
N ALA A 13 5.24 -16.31 30.19
CA ALA A 13 4.49 -17.24 29.34
C ALA A 13 2.95 -17.03 29.39
N HIS A 14 2.44 -16.61 30.56
CA HIS A 14 1.00 -16.39 30.77
C HIS A 14 0.51 -15.08 30.14
N MET A 15 1.36 -14.05 30.12
CA MET A 15 1.07 -12.77 29.46
C MET A 15 1.06 -12.92 27.92
N SER A 16 2.00 -13.68 27.35
CA SER A 16 2.07 -13.91 25.90
C SER A 16 0.86 -14.68 25.37
N LEU A 17 0.36 -15.67 26.11
CA LEU A 17 -0.85 -16.41 25.71
C LEU A 17 -2.08 -15.51 25.74
N HIS A 18 -2.22 -14.63 26.74
CA HIS A 18 -3.38 -13.74 26.88
C HIS A 18 -3.42 -12.62 25.81
N ILE A 19 -2.25 -12.16 25.35
CA ILE A 19 -2.09 -11.18 24.26
C ILE A 19 -2.40 -11.84 22.90
N LEU A 20 -1.90 -13.06 22.65
CA LEU A 20 -2.23 -13.86 21.46
C LEU A 20 -3.70 -14.31 21.43
N LEU A 21 -4.30 -14.63 22.57
CA LEU A 21 -5.72 -14.96 22.74
C LEU A 21 -6.63 -13.75 22.48
N ARG A 22 -6.21 -12.56 22.91
CA ARG A 22 -6.90 -11.30 22.58
C ARG A 22 -6.78 -10.99 21.10
N GLN A 23 -5.62 -11.22 20.49
CA GLN A 23 -5.47 -11.12 19.04
C GLN A 23 -6.37 -12.14 18.34
N PHE A 24 -6.49 -13.40 18.77
CA PHE A 24 -7.42 -14.34 18.11
C PHE A 24 -8.91 -13.94 18.23
N ALA A 25 -9.29 -13.28 19.32
CA ALA A 25 -10.65 -12.78 19.53
C ALA A 25 -10.93 -11.39 18.89
N CYS A 26 -9.88 -10.59 18.63
CA CYS A 26 -9.92 -9.28 17.95
C CYS A 26 -9.68 -9.38 16.44
N VAL A 27 -8.77 -10.25 16.05
CA VAL A 27 -8.26 -10.45 14.69
C VAL A 27 -9.25 -11.38 13.99
N HIS A 28 -10.29 -10.71 13.49
CA HIS A 28 -10.45 -10.59 12.04
C HIS A 28 -11.49 -11.46 11.37
N GLN A 29 -12.22 -12.31 12.08
CA GLN A 29 -13.46 -12.88 11.57
C GLN A 29 -14.35 -13.50 12.65
N ALA A 30 -14.33 -13.00 13.88
CA ALA A 30 -15.37 -13.37 14.85
C ALA A 30 -16.80 -13.07 14.36
N HIS A 31 -16.94 -12.22 13.33
CA HIS A 31 -18.19 -11.93 12.61
C HIS A 31 -18.46 -12.87 11.43
N SER A 32 -17.64 -13.90 11.19
CA SER A 32 -17.94 -14.97 10.25
C SER A 32 -18.77 -16.07 10.88
N LEU A 33 -18.75 -16.20 12.20
CA LEU A 33 -19.34 -17.33 12.91
C LEU A 33 -20.79 -17.04 13.27
N ALA A 34 -21.69 -17.94 12.88
CA ALA A 34 -23.12 -17.81 13.13
C ALA A 34 -23.44 -17.55 14.62
N GLU A 35 -22.72 -18.22 15.52
CA GLU A 35 -22.89 -18.10 16.99
C GLU A 35 -22.53 -16.70 17.54
N ARG A 36 -21.83 -15.85 16.78
CA ARG A 36 -21.46 -14.47 17.16
C ARG A 36 -22.13 -13.41 16.27
N GLY A 37 -23.23 -13.78 15.61
CA GLY A 37 -23.98 -12.90 14.71
C GLY A 37 -23.35 -12.76 13.32
N GLY A 38 -22.48 -13.69 12.94
CA GLY A 38 -21.82 -13.74 11.64
C GLY A 38 -22.55 -14.55 10.58
N ASN A 39 -22.15 -14.41 9.32
CA ASN A 39 -22.68 -15.21 8.22
C ASN A 39 -21.51 -15.85 7.43
N PRO A 40 -21.14 -17.10 7.72
CA PRO A 40 -20.03 -17.75 7.03
C PRO A 40 -20.29 -17.90 5.53
N GLU A 41 -21.55 -18.10 5.14
CA GLU A 41 -21.90 -18.29 3.73
C GLU A 41 -21.71 -17.01 2.91
N LYS A 42 -21.98 -15.85 3.51
CA LYS A 42 -21.67 -14.56 2.88
C LYS A 42 -20.18 -14.39 2.60
N ILE A 43 -19.32 -14.92 3.49
CA ILE A 43 -17.86 -14.87 3.31
C ILE A 43 -17.41 -15.87 2.24
N ARG A 44 -17.99 -17.08 2.21
CA ARG A 44 -17.75 -18.05 1.13
C ARG A 44 -18.16 -17.49 -0.23
N GLU A 45 -19.33 -16.83 -0.31
CA GLU A 45 -19.77 -16.15 -1.53
C GLU A 45 -18.79 -15.05 -1.94
N SER A 46 -18.32 -14.23 -0.99
CA SER A 46 -17.31 -13.21 -1.26
C SER A 46 -15.99 -13.80 -1.76
N GLN A 47 -15.52 -14.92 -1.19
CA GLN A 47 -14.31 -15.62 -1.68
C GLN A 47 -14.52 -16.15 -3.10
N ARG A 48 -15.69 -16.72 -3.41
CA ARG A 48 -16.05 -17.13 -4.78
C ARG A 48 -16.02 -15.95 -5.75
N LYS A 49 -16.60 -14.80 -5.37
CA LYS A 49 -16.55 -13.57 -6.18
C LYS A 49 -15.10 -13.12 -6.41
N ARG A 50 -14.22 -13.25 -5.43
CA ARG A 50 -12.78 -12.91 -5.54
C ARG A 50 -11.93 -13.93 -6.28
N PHE A 51 -12.50 -15.06 -6.73
CA PHE A 51 -11.72 -16.19 -7.28
C PHE A 51 -10.66 -16.72 -6.30
N ALA A 52 -10.92 -16.57 -5.00
CA ALA A 52 -10.05 -17.00 -3.92
C ALA A 52 -10.51 -18.35 -3.33
N PRO A 53 -9.62 -19.13 -2.69
CA PRO A 53 -9.98 -20.40 -2.08
C PRO A 53 -11.10 -20.25 -1.05
N VAL A 54 -12.19 -21.00 -1.23
CA VAL A 54 -13.36 -21.00 -0.35
C VAL A 54 -13.08 -21.83 0.90
N GLU A 55 -12.26 -22.87 0.74
CA GLU A 55 -11.83 -23.80 1.78
C GLU A 55 -11.10 -23.07 2.91
N ALA A 56 -10.46 -21.93 2.61
CA ALA A 56 -9.83 -21.08 3.61
C ALA A 56 -10.82 -20.63 4.71
N VAL A 57 -12.10 -20.45 4.38
CA VAL A 57 -13.15 -20.10 5.34
C VAL A 57 -13.41 -21.26 6.30
N ASP A 58 -13.52 -22.49 5.78
CA ASP A 58 -13.78 -23.68 6.58
C ASP A 58 -12.57 -24.05 7.45
N GLU A 59 -11.36 -23.89 6.92
CA GLU A 59 -10.11 -24.03 7.70
C GLU A 59 -10.07 -23.05 8.88
N VAL A 60 -10.42 -21.78 8.66
CA VAL A 60 -10.48 -20.76 9.72
C VAL A 60 -11.53 -21.11 10.78
N ILE A 61 -12.70 -21.60 10.36
CA ILE A 61 -13.75 -22.06 11.29
C ILE A 61 -13.25 -23.24 12.12
N ALA A 62 -12.62 -24.24 11.51
CA ALA A 62 -12.09 -25.40 12.19
C ALA A 62 -11.00 -25.01 13.21
N LEU A 63 -10.07 -24.13 12.83
CA LEU A 63 -9.05 -23.60 13.72
C LEU A 63 -9.67 -22.83 14.90
N TRP A 64 -10.76 -22.10 14.67
CA TRP A 64 -11.48 -21.42 15.74
C TRP A 64 -12.19 -22.38 16.70
N GLU A 65 -12.82 -23.44 16.19
CA GLU A 65 -13.45 -24.44 17.03
C GLU A 65 -12.43 -25.20 17.89
N ASP A 66 -11.30 -25.58 17.30
CA ASP A 66 -10.19 -26.20 18.02
C ASP A 66 -9.65 -25.29 19.13
N HIS A 67 -9.47 -24.01 18.81
CA HIS A 67 -9.09 -22.99 19.78
C HIS A 67 -10.10 -22.89 20.92
N ARG A 68 -11.41 -22.86 20.62
CA ARG A 68 -12.47 -22.78 21.64
C ARG A 68 -12.45 -24.00 22.57
N LYS A 69 -12.31 -25.21 22.02
CA LYS A 69 -12.21 -26.46 22.80
C LYS A 69 -10.98 -26.44 23.71
N THR A 70 -9.84 -25.98 23.17
CA THR A 70 -8.58 -25.86 23.91
C THR A 70 -8.68 -24.83 25.03
N ALA A 71 -9.26 -23.66 24.76
CA ALA A 71 -9.45 -22.60 25.75
C ALA A 71 -10.41 -23.00 26.89
N TYR A 72 -11.49 -23.71 26.56
CA TYR A 72 -12.39 -24.28 27.57
C TYR A 72 -11.67 -25.29 28.45
N SER A 73 -10.90 -26.20 27.85
CA SER A 73 -10.13 -27.22 28.58
C SER A 73 -9.09 -26.58 29.50
N ALA A 74 -8.39 -25.54 29.03
CA ALA A 74 -7.44 -24.78 29.85
C ALA A 74 -8.13 -24.08 31.04
N THR A 75 -9.33 -23.54 30.83
CA THR A 75 -10.12 -22.91 31.91
C THR A 75 -10.52 -23.93 32.98
N GLN A 76 -10.96 -25.12 32.57
CA GLN A 76 -11.31 -26.22 33.48
C GLN A 76 -10.08 -26.72 34.26
N LEU A 77 -8.92 -26.82 33.60
CA LEU A 77 -7.67 -27.19 34.27
C LEU A 77 -7.24 -26.12 35.29
N ASN A 78 -7.33 -24.84 34.95
CA ASN A 78 -7.03 -23.75 35.88
C ASN A 78 -7.96 -23.75 37.10
N ALA A 79 -9.25 -24.03 36.91
CA ALA A 79 -10.19 -24.19 38.02
C ALA A 79 -9.77 -25.34 38.95
N LYS A 80 -9.37 -26.50 38.38
CA LYS A 80 -8.86 -27.63 39.16
C LYS A 80 -7.55 -27.31 39.89
N ILE A 81 -6.61 -26.60 39.25
CA ILE A 81 -5.36 -26.15 39.88
C ILE A 81 -5.67 -25.26 41.08
N ASN A 82 -6.55 -24.28 40.92
CA ASN A 82 -6.93 -23.37 42.01
C ASN A 82 -7.62 -24.12 43.15
N GLU A 83 -8.46 -25.11 42.85
CA GLU A 83 -9.10 -25.96 43.86
C GLU A 83 -8.07 -26.81 44.62
N VAL A 84 -7.12 -27.43 43.93
CA VAL A 84 -6.02 -28.19 44.56
C VAL A 84 -5.13 -27.27 45.41
N GLN A 85 -4.79 -26.07 44.93
CA GLN A 85 -4.02 -25.09 45.70
C GLN A 85 -4.76 -24.66 46.98
N LYS A 86 -6.08 -24.48 46.91
CA LYS A 86 -6.94 -24.19 48.07
C LYS A 86 -6.93 -25.35 49.09
N GLN A 87 -6.85 -26.59 48.61
CA GLN A 87 -6.71 -27.79 49.46
C GLN A 87 -5.29 -28.00 50.02
N ILE A 88 -4.27 -27.42 49.40
CA ILE A 88 -2.87 -27.43 49.87
C ILE A 88 -2.61 -26.34 50.92
N GLY A 89 -3.31 -25.20 50.86
CA GLY A 89 -3.19 -24.11 51.86
C GLY A 89 -3.27 -24.58 53.33
N PRO A 90 -4.21 -25.48 53.69
CA PRO A 90 -4.30 -26.09 55.02
C PRO A 90 -3.23 -27.17 55.33
N LYS A 91 -2.54 -27.70 54.32
CA LYS A 91 -1.56 -28.81 54.46
C LYS A 91 -0.10 -28.38 54.30
N LYS A 92 0.20 -27.08 54.40
CA LYS A 92 1.57 -26.52 54.38
C LYS A 92 2.39 -26.81 55.67
N LYS A 93 2.37 -28.06 56.13
CA LYS A 93 3.43 -28.73 56.91
C LYS A 93 3.61 -30.17 56.43
N ALA A 94 3.73 -30.40 55.13
CA ALA A 94 4.51 -31.51 54.56
C ALA A 94 4.38 -31.51 53.03
N TYR A 95 5.52 -31.66 52.36
CA TYR A 95 5.68 -32.00 50.94
C TYR A 95 5.31 -30.94 49.88
N THR A 96 6.35 -30.27 49.39
CA THR A 96 6.38 -29.67 48.05
C THR A 96 7.22 -30.55 47.12
N THR A 97 6.55 -31.37 46.31
CA THR A 97 7.11 -31.87 45.05
C THR A 97 6.01 -32.28 44.08
N HIS A 98 6.18 -31.89 42.82
CA HIS A 98 5.41 -32.25 41.62
C HIS A 98 4.05 -31.54 41.42
N ILE A 99 4.07 -30.54 40.54
CA ILE A 99 3.27 -30.44 39.30
C ILE A 99 3.82 -29.20 38.56
N ARG A 100 4.67 -29.42 37.57
CA ARG A 100 4.98 -28.41 36.54
C ARG A 100 5.52 -29.10 35.29
N ASP A 101 4.69 -29.93 34.68
CA ASP A 101 4.89 -30.40 33.31
C ASP A 101 3.51 -30.69 32.72
N ASN A 102 3.00 -29.77 31.89
CA ASN A 102 1.96 -29.96 30.84
C ASN A 102 1.35 -28.61 30.40
N CYS A 103 2.18 -27.62 30.05
CA CYS A 103 1.67 -26.37 29.48
C CYS A 103 2.66 -25.73 28.48
N SER A 104 3.21 -26.52 27.56
CA SER A 104 4.13 -26.03 26.52
C SER A 104 3.60 -26.13 25.08
N THR A 105 2.43 -26.73 24.85
CA THR A 105 1.94 -27.04 23.49
C THR A 105 0.90 -26.07 22.90
N THR A 106 0.42 -25.06 23.65
CA THR A 106 -0.68 -24.19 23.20
C THR A 106 -0.25 -22.92 22.46
N GLY A 107 1.06 -22.63 22.36
CA GLY A 107 1.56 -21.43 21.69
C GLY A 107 1.59 -21.52 20.15
N CYS A 108 1.78 -22.72 19.59
CA CYS A 108 2.04 -22.89 18.15
C CYS A 108 0.76 -22.79 17.29
N SER A 109 -0.39 -23.27 17.80
CA SER A 109 -1.66 -23.31 17.05
C SER A 109 -2.22 -21.91 16.72
N ASN A 110 -2.04 -20.93 17.62
CA ASN A 110 -2.63 -19.59 17.44
C ASN A 110 -1.97 -18.76 16.33
N THR A 111 -0.67 -18.92 16.09
CA THR A 111 0.07 -18.20 15.03
C THR A 111 -0.40 -18.60 13.63
N THR A 112 -0.60 -19.90 13.39
CA THR A 112 -1.06 -20.42 12.09
C THR A 112 -2.44 -19.88 11.72
N ALA A 113 -3.34 -19.82 12.70
CA ALA A 113 -4.69 -19.36 12.47
C ALA A 113 -4.76 -17.85 12.20
N LEU A 114 -3.93 -17.03 12.86
CA LEU A 114 -3.82 -15.59 12.54
C LEU A 114 -3.32 -15.32 11.11
N VAL A 115 -2.38 -16.14 10.62
CA VAL A 115 -1.89 -16.03 9.24
C VAL A 115 -2.98 -16.41 8.25
N LYS A 116 -3.74 -17.48 8.52
CA LYS A 116 -4.80 -17.95 7.63
C LYS A 116 -5.97 -16.95 7.52
N VAL A 117 -6.35 -16.29 8.60
CA VAL A 117 -7.43 -15.28 8.52
C VAL A 117 -7.05 -14.11 7.60
N LYS A 118 -5.78 -13.71 7.59
CA LYS A 118 -5.27 -12.64 6.71
C LYS A 118 -5.31 -12.99 5.22
N THR A 119 -5.54 -14.26 4.86
CA THR A 119 -5.75 -14.66 3.46
C THR A 119 -7.19 -14.48 2.99
N ILE A 120 -8.12 -14.15 3.89
CA ILE A 120 -9.51 -13.89 3.51
C ILE A 120 -9.69 -12.39 3.29
N GLY A 121 -10.13 -12.05 2.09
CA GLY A 121 -10.41 -10.67 1.71
C GLY A 121 -11.66 -10.11 2.39
N ASN A 122 -11.80 -8.79 2.32
CA ASN A 122 -12.98 -8.08 2.77
C ASN A 122 -14.21 -8.51 1.97
N LEU A 123 -15.40 -8.25 2.51
CA LEU A 123 -16.65 -8.50 1.81
C LEU A 123 -16.72 -7.64 0.55
N VAL A 124 -16.90 -8.29 -0.60
CA VAL A 124 -17.09 -7.61 -1.88
C VAL A 124 -18.46 -6.92 -1.88
N HIS A 125 -18.49 -5.63 -2.22
CA HIS A 125 -19.73 -4.87 -2.37
C HIS A 125 -20.55 -5.40 -3.55
N ASP A 126 -21.88 -5.40 -3.44
CA ASP A 126 -22.77 -6.04 -4.43
C ASP A 126 -22.70 -5.39 -5.83
N SER A 127 -22.28 -4.12 -5.90
CA SER A 127 -22.10 -3.40 -7.17
C SER A 127 -20.78 -3.71 -7.90
N VAL A 128 -19.89 -4.55 -7.33
CA VAL A 128 -18.59 -4.83 -7.95
C VAL A 128 -18.76 -5.82 -9.10
N PRO A 129 -18.20 -5.56 -10.30
CA PRO A 129 -18.29 -6.49 -11.41
C PRO A 129 -17.51 -7.78 -11.08
N VAL A 130 -18.17 -8.94 -11.24
CA VAL A 130 -17.58 -10.23 -10.88
C VAL A 130 -16.80 -10.79 -12.07
N SER A 131 -15.47 -10.69 -12.04
CA SER A 131 -14.58 -11.25 -13.04
C SER A 131 -13.16 -11.42 -12.51
N ASN A 132 -12.39 -12.31 -13.14
CA ASN A 132 -10.96 -12.47 -12.90
C ASN A 132 -10.10 -11.89 -14.04
N ASN A 133 -10.73 -11.12 -14.94
CA ASN A 133 -10.03 -10.43 -16.02
C ASN A 133 -10.32 -8.92 -15.92
N GLU A 134 -9.26 -8.11 -15.77
CA GLU A 134 -9.33 -6.64 -15.70
C GLU A 134 -9.86 -6.01 -17.00
N ASP A 135 -9.80 -6.70 -18.14
CA ASP A 135 -10.46 -6.24 -19.38
C ASP A 135 -11.99 -6.07 -19.21
N ASN A 136 -12.56 -6.73 -18.20
CA ASN A 136 -13.98 -6.63 -17.85
C ASN A 136 -14.28 -5.54 -16.80
N ASN A 137 -13.31 -4.68 -16.47
CA ASN A 137 -13.58 -3.48 -15.66
C ASN A 137 -14.66 -2.63 -16.36
N THR A 138 -15.69 -2.21 -15.61
CA THR A 138 -16.80 -1.42 -16.17
C THR A 138 -16.45 0.06 -16.19
N VAL A 139 -16.67 0.73 -17.32
CA VAL A 139 -16.52 2.19 -17.40
C VAL A 139 -17.75 2.83 -16.77
N GLU A 140 -17.56 3.55 -15.67
CA GLU A 140 -18.62 4.23 -14.94
C GLU A 140 -18.90 5.63 -15.52
N ARG A 141 -17.81 6.36 -15.82
CA ARG A 141 -17.85 7.75 -16.30
C ARG A 141 -16.66 8.03 -17.19
N SER A 142 -16.81 9.00 -18.10
CA SER A 142 -15.71 9.54 -18.91
C SER A 142 -15.83 11.05 -18.98
N TRP A 143 -14.70 11.75 -19.00
CA TRP A 143 -14.63 13.20 -19.12
C TRP A 143 -13.45 13.63 -19.97
N ALA A 144 -13.65 14.65 -20.80
CA ALA A 144 -12.60 15.30 -21.57
C ALA A 144 -12.91 16.80 -21.71
N PRO A 145 -11.89 17.67 -21.81
CA PRO A 145 -12.10 19.06 -22.19
C PRO A 145 -12.78 19.19 -23.56
N GLU A 146 -13.46 20.32 -23.79
CA GLU A 146 -14.10 20.58 -25.08
C GLU A 146 -13.09 20.49 -26.24
N GLY A 147 -13.45 19.77 -27.30
CA GLY A 147 -12.59 19.55 -28.46
C GLY A 147 -11.51 18.48 -28.30
N VAL A 148 -11.43 17.80 -27.15
CA VAL A 148 -10.49 16.68 -26.94
C VAL A 148 -11.19 15.35 -27.24
N SER A 149 -10.66 14.60 -28.22
CA SER A 149 -11.07 13.22 -28.54
C SER A 149 -10.10 12.20 -27.93
N PHE A 150 -10.62 10.99 -27.66
CA PHE A 150 -9.81 9.82 -27.24
C PHE A 150 -9.21 9.10 -28.46
N GLU A 151 -8.45 9.85 -29.26
CA GLU A 151 -7.77 9.32 -30.45
C GLU A 151 -6.27 9.34 -30.25
N LYS A 152 -5.61 8.29 -30.74
CA LYS A 152 -4.14 8.22 -30.74
C LYS A 152 -3.61 9.34 -31.64
N LYS A 153 -2.67 10.12 -31.14
CA LYS A 153 -2.04 11.23 -31.86
C LYS A 153 -0.59 10.90 -32.17
N ASP A 154 -0.12 11.42 -33.29
CA ASP A 154 1.30 11.39 -33.65
C ASP A 154 2.03 12.54 -32.92
N VAL A 155 2.26 12.33 -31.63
CA VAL A 155 2.95 13.26 -30.73
C VAL A 155 4.08 12.53 -29.99
N LEU A 156 4.98 13.26 -29.33
CA LEU A 156 6.06 12.63 -28.59
C LEU A 156 5.52 11.92 -27.35
N SER A 157 6.18 10.84 -26.95
CA SER A 157 5.90 10.20 -25.66
C SER A 157 6.33 11.10 -24.49
N HIS A 158 5.73 10.93 -23.31
CA HIS A 158 6.08 11.75 -22.14
C HIS A 158 7.58 11.78 -21.82
N HIS A 159 8.29 10.68 -22.05
CA HIS A 159 9.71 10.57 -21.73
C HIS A 159 10.59 11.32 -22.73
N GLU A 160 10.20 11.36 -24.01
CA GLU A 160 10.86 12.21 -25.02
C GLU A 160 10.63 13.69 -24.73
N VAL A 161 9.39 14.08 -24.39
CA VAL A 161 9.05 15.46 -24.00
C VAL A 161 9.87 15.88 -22.78
N LEU A 162 9.91 15.05 -21.73
CA LEU A 162 10.67 15.35 -20.51
C LEU A 162 12.18 15.47 -20.77
N ARG A 163 12.72 14.72 -21.75
CA ARG A 163 14.13 14.83 -22.17
C ARG A 163 14.37 16.13 -22.93
N LYS A 164 13.48 16.50 -23.85
CA LYS A 164 13.57 17.77 -24.60
C LYS A 164 13.45 19.00 -23.70
N LEU A 165 12.75 18.90 -22.56
CA LEU A 165 12.72 19.95 -21.53
C LEU A 165 14.01 20.03 -20.68
N ASP A 166 14.96 19.12 -20.88
CA ASP A 166 16.06 18.83 -19.94
C ASP A 166 15.55 18.65 -18.49
N GLY A 167 14.37 18.04 -18.38
CA GLY A 167 13.61 17.87 -17.14
C GLY A 167 13.98 16.61 -16.35
N TYR A 168 14.66 15.65 -16.98
CA TYR A 168 15.12 14.44 -16.30
C TYR A 168 16.34 13.80 -16.97
N ASP A 169 17.02 12.92 -16.24
CA ASP A 169 18.17 12.15 -16.70
C ASP A 169 18.03 10.68 -16.28
N PRO A 170 17.54 9.80 -17.18
CA PRO A 170 17.40 8.38 -16.90
C PRO A 170 18.72 7.62 -17.02
N GLU A 171 19.68 8.08 -17.82
CA GLU A 171 20.96 7.38 -18.01
C GLU A 171 21.80 7.45 -16.73
N ARG A 172 21.92 8.64 -16.14
CA ARG A 172 22.58 8.81 -14.85
C ARG A 172 21.78 8.18 -13.71
N GLY A 173 20.45 8.18 -13.80
CA GLY A 173 19.59 7.50 -12.84
C GLY A 173 19.83 5.99 -12.82
N VAL A 174 19.82 5.35 -13.99
CA VAL A 174 20.10 3.91 -14.13
C VAL A 174 21.51 3.56 -13.66
N LYS A 175 22.50 4.41 -13.93
CA LYS A 175 23.87 4.23 -13.43
C LYS A 175 23.95 4.20 -11.89
N VAL A 176 23.08 4.94 -11.19
CA VAL A 176 23.14 5.07 -9.72
C VAL A 176 22.26 4.03 -9.02
N VAL A 177 21.02 3.82 -9.49
CA VAL A 177 20.00 3.01 -8.81
C VAL A 177 19.77 1.65 -9.50
N GLY A 178 20.18 1.52 -10.77
CA GLY A 178 19.81 0.40 -11.62
C GLY A 178 18.54 0.68 -12.44
N HIS A 179 17.96 -0.37 -13.03
CA HIS A 179 16.75 -0.27 -13.84
C HIS A 179 15.66 0.59 -13.14
N ARG A 180 14.94 1.43 -13.90
CA ARG A 180 13.96 2.43 -13.41
C ARG A 180 14.51 3.55 -12.51
N GLY A 181 15.83 3.67 -12.36
CA GLY A 181 16.45 4.84 -11.74
C GLY A 181 16.35 6.09 -12.63
N TYR A 182 16.07 7.25 -12.03
CA TYR A 182 15.99 8.54 -12.72
C TYR A 182 16.47 9.69 -11.82
N PHE A 183 16.90 10.78 -12.45
CA PHE A 183 17.01 12.08 -11.78
C PHE A 183 16.02 13.05 -12.41
N LEU A 184 15.22 13.77 -11.60
CA LEU A 184 14.55 14.98 -12.08
C LEU A 184 15.51 16.16 -12.01
N LYS A 185 15.41 17.07 -12.99
CA LYS A 185 16.20 18.30 -13.07
C LYS A 185 15.32 19.45 -13.57
N LYS A 186 15.75 20.69 -13.33
CA LYS A 186 15.12 21.91 -13.90
C LYS A 186 13.59 21.86 -13.78
N TRP A 187 12.87 21.96 -14.90
CA TRP A 187 11.41 21.92 -14.96
C TRP A 187 10.81 20.62 -14.44
N GLY A 188 11.48 19.47 -14.53
CA GLY A 188 10.99 18.23 -13.93
C GLY A 188 10.90 18.30 -12.40
N VAL A 189 11.87 18.98 -11.74
CA VAL A 189 11.82 19.22 -10.29
C VAL A 189 10.68 20.18 -9.95
N PHE A 190 10.58 21.30 -10.68
CA PHE A 190 9.56 22.31 -10.40
C PHE A 190 8.14 21.80 -10.66
N LEU A 191 7.91 21.01 -11.72
CA LEU A 191 6.62 20.37 -11.98
C LEU A 191 6.25 19.38 -10.87
N ASN A 192 7.20 18.58 -10.39
CA ASN A 192 6.95 17.67 -9.28
C ASN A 192 6.51 18.44 -8.02
N GLN A 193 7.23 19.51 -7.66
CA GLN A 193 6.88 20.37 -6.52
C GLN A 193 5.55 21.10 -6.71
N ALA A 194 5.27 21.58 -7.92
CA ALA A 194 4.01 22.26 -8.24
C ALA A 194 2.80 21.34 -8.05
N ILE A 195 2.88 20.09 -8.50
CA ILE A 195 1.79 19.11 -8.36
C ILE A 195 1.57 18.74 -6.89
N ILE A 196 2.64 18.60 -6.10
CA ILE A 196 2.55 18.35 -4.65
C ILE A 196 1.82 19.49 -3.97
N ASN A 197 2.29 20.73 -4.18
CA ASN A 197 1.72 21.91 -3.54
C ASN A 197 0.28 22.15 -3.96
N TYR A 198 -0.02 21.97 -5.25
CA TYR A 198 -1.39 22.08 -5.75
C TYR A 198 -2.31 21.02 -5.13
N GLY A 199 -1.86 19.76 -5.06
CA GLY A 199 -2.65 18.68 -4.45
C GLY A 199 -2.94 18.92 -2.97
N LEU A 200 -1.96 19.41 -2.21
CA LEU A 200 -2.13 19.74 -0.80
C LEU A 200 -3.06 20.94 -0.59
N GLU A 201 -2.90 22.01 -1.38
CA GLU A 201 -3.81 23.17 -1.32
C GLU A 201 -5.25 22.76 -1.68
N PHE A 202 -5.42 22.03 -2.78
CA PHE A 202 -6.72 21.57 -3.29
C PHE A 202 -7.52 20.78 -2.24
N LEU A 203 -6.85 19.89 -1.49
CA LEU A 203 -7.48 19.14 -0.42
C LEU A 203 -7.66 19.97 0.87
N SER A 204 -6.75 20.90 1.16
CA SER A 204 -6.90 21.81 2.31
C SER A 204 -8.14 22.70 2.19
N GLU A 205 -8.43 23.19 0.99
CA GLU A 205 -9.67 23.92 0.67
C GLU A 205 -10.94 23.07 0.84
N ARG A 206 -10.79 21.74 0.90
CA ARG A 206 -11.86 20.75 1.15
C ARG A 206 -11.81 20.18 2.56
N GLU A 207 -11.16 20.89 3.47
CA GLU A 207 -11.02 20.61 4.89
C GLU A 207 -10.32 19.26 5.19
N TYR A 208 -9.41 18.84 4.32
CA TYR A 208 -8.47 17.78 4.66
C TYR A 208 -7.31 18.39 5.44
N THR A 209 -6.83 17.67 6.45
CA THR A 209 -5.64 18.04 7.21
C THR A 209 -4.38 17.60 6.45
N PRO A 210 -3.49 18.51 6.02
CA PRO A 210 -2.21 18.14 5.43
C PRO A 210 -1.36 17.34 6.42
N LEU A 211 -0.82 16.20 5.99
CA LEU A 211 -0.08 15.29 6.85
C LEU A 211 1.12 14.70 6.13
N GLN A 212 2.32 15.12 6.50
CA GLN A 212 3.55 14.44 6.07
C GLN A 212 3.78 13.22 6.95
N THR A 213 3.93 12.05 6.33
CA THR A 213 4.04 10.78 7.05
C THR A 213 5.49 10.32 7.23
N PRO A 214 5.78 9.50 8.26
CA PRO A 214 7.04 8.76 8.32
C PRO A 214 7.17 7.84 7.09
N GLN A 215 8.34 7.86 6.44
CA GLN A 215 8.60 7.04 5.25
C GLN A 215 9.08 5.61 5.59
N LEU A 216 9.21 5.31 6.88
CA LEU A 216 9.64 4.03 7.43
C LEU A 216 8.63 3.58 8.49
N MET A 217 8.25 2.31 8.45
CA MET A 217 7.40 1.69 9.48
C MET A 217 8.08 0.48 10.09
N LEU A 218 7.81 0.25 11.38
CA LEU A 218 8.18 -1.01 12.05
C LEU A 218 7.47 -2.18 11.36
N ARG A 219 8.16 -3.33 11.27
CA ARG A 219 7.60 -4.57 10.67
C ARG A 219 6.22 -4.93 11.23
N GLU A 220 6.05 -4.82 12.55
CA GLU A 220 4.79 -5.17 13.22
C GLU A 220 3.62 -4.25 12.83
N GLN A 221 3.89 -2.96 12.58
CA GLN A 221 2.87 -2.00 12.15
C GLN A 221 2.59 -2.18 10.66
N MET A 222 3.63 -2.35 9.84
CA MET A 222 3.47 -2.65 8.41
C MET A 222 2.63 -3.92 8.18
N ALA A 223 2.80 -4.94 9.02
CA ALA A 223 2.04 -6.19 8.94
C ALA A 223 0.53 -6.05 9.26
N LYS A 224 0.10 -4.92 9.83
CA LYS A 224 -1.33 -4.60 10.05
C LYS A 224 -1.93 -3.80 8.89
N THR A 225 -1.10 -3.20 8.04
CA THR A 225 -1.54 -2.27 6.98
C THR A 225 -1.26 -2.81 5.57
N ALA A 226 -0.40 -3.82 5.45
CA ALA A 226 -0.04 -4.47 4.19
C ALA A 226 -0.40 -5.97 4.21
N GLN A 227 -0.72 -6.50 3.04
CA GLN A 227 -0.94 -7.92 2.79
C GLN A 227 0.36 -8.69 2.72
N LEU A 228 0.31 -9.99 2.97
CA LEU A 228 1.50 -10.84 3.03
C LEU A 228 2.29 -10.84 1.72
N SER A 229 1.62 -10.94 0.57
CA SER A 229 2.27 -10.89 -0.75
C SER A 229 3.04 -9.59 -0.99
N GLN A 230 2.58 -8.47 -0.43
CA GLN A 230 3.23 -7.17 -0.61
C GLN A 230 4.62 -7.11 0.05
N PHE A 231 4.90 -7.91 1.08
CA PHE A 231 6.24 -7.97 1.69
C PHE A 231 7.29 -8.48 0.70
N ASP A 232 6.91 -9.45 -0.11
CA ASP A 232 7.80 -10.08 -1.08
C ASP A 232 7.88 -9.22 -2.35
N GLU A 233 6.73 -8.80 -2.87
CA GLU A 233 6.59 -8.22 -4.21
C GLU A 233 6.74 -6.70 -4.27
N GLU A 234 6.34 -5.96 -3.23
CA GLU A 234 6.23 -4.51 -3.27
C GLU A 234 7.20 -3.79 -2.31
N LEU A 235 7.35 -4.28 -1.08
CA LEU A 235 7.99 -3.52 0.00
C LEU A 235 9.51 -3.71 0.07
N TYR A 236 10.24 -2.60 0.13
CA TYR A 236 11.67 -2.61 0.46
C TYR A 236 11.87 -2.75 1.97
N LYS A 237 12.70 -3.72 2.37
CA LYS A 237 13.12 -3.94 3.75
C LYS A 237 14.36 -3.10 4.05
N VAL A 238 14.38 -2.43 5.20
CA VAL A 238 15.55 -1.75 5.76
C VAL A 238 16.12 -2.60 6.89
N THR A 239 17.35 -3.05 6.71
CA THR A 239 18.10 -3.88 7.68
C THR A 239 19.12 -3.04 8.43
N GLY A 240 19.32 -3.33 9.73
CA GLY A 240 20.35 -2.72 10.57
C GLY A 240 20.36 -3.35 11.97
N ASP A 241 21.07 -2.77 12.93
CA ASP A 241 21.20 -3.29 14.31
C ASP A 241 19.93 -3.17 15.16
N GLN A 242 18.91 -2.47 14.64
CA GLN A 242 17.62 -2.28 15.29
C GLN A 242 16.56 -3.19 14.70
N ALA A 243 15.35 -3.15 15.27
CA ALA A 243 14.19 -3.83 14.72
C ALA A 243 13.99 -3.54 13.22
N ASP A 244 13.64 -4.58 12.47
CA ASP A 244 13.33 -4.53 11.04
C ASP A 244 12.30 -3.42 10.74
N LYS A 245 12.65 -2.57 9.76
CA LYS A 245 11.75 -1.54 9.23
C LYS A 245 11.51 -1.77 7.74
N TYR A 246 10.43 -1.20 7.23
CA TYR A 246 10.08 -1.23 5.81
C TYR A 246 9.83 0.19 5.31
N LEU A 247 10.29 0.47 4.10
CA LEU A 247 9.89 1.68 3.38
C LEU A 247 8.42 1.56 2.97
N ILE A 248 7.70 2.68 3.05
CA ILE A 248 6.27 2.70 2.70
C ILE A 248 6.07 2.67 1.18
N ALA A 249 5.05 1.96 0.71
CA ALA A 249 4.63 1.92 -0.70
C ALA A 249 3.53 2.94 -1.02
N THR A 250 2.95 3.56 0.00
CA THR A 250 1.88 4.55 -0.05
C THR A 250 1.76 5.27 1.30
N SER A 251 1.35 6.54 1.31
CA SER A 251 0.99 7.27 2.55
C SER A 251 -0.17 6.63 3.32
N GLU A 252 -1.01 5.81 2.67
CA GLU A 252 -2.07 5.04 3.32
C GLU A 252 -1.56 4.18 4.49
N GLN A 253 -0.39 3.55 4.34
CA GLN A 253 0.16 2.63 5.35
C GLN A 253 0.41 3.33 6.70
N PRO A 254 1.19 4.41 6.78
CA PRO A 254 1.38 5.12 8.04
C PRO A 254 0.11 5.84 8.52
N ILE A 255 -0.74 6.36 7.63
CA ILE A 255 -1.96 7.08 8.04
C ILE A 255 -3.00 6.14 8.63
N SER A 256 -3.19 4.95 8.05
CA SER A 256 -4.09 3.95 8.62
C SER A 256 -3.69 3.60 10.05
N ALA A 257 -2.40 3.46 10.34
CA ALA A 257 -1.90 3.19 11.68
C ALA A 257 -1.88 4.40 12.63
N PHE A 258 -2.20 5.61 12.14
CA PHE A 258 -2.08 6.85 12.92
C PHE A 258 -2.97 6.87 14.17
N HIS A 259 -4.16 6.27 14.07
CA HIS A 259 -5.13 6.11 15.18
C HIS A 259 -5.17 4.68 15.74
N SER A 260 -4.09 3.90 15.58
CA SER A 260 -4.03 2.52 16.10
C SER A 260 -4.38 2.50 17.58
N ASP A 261 -5.21 1.54 17.96
CA ASP A 261 -5.65 1.29 19.34
C ASP A 261 -6.53 2.39 19.98
N GLU A 262 -7.04 3.36 19.20
CA GLU A 262 -7.90 4.43 19.70
C GLU A 262 -9.40 4.10 19.71
N TRP A 263 -10.17 4.94 20.43
CA TRP A 263 -11.63 4.97 20.44
C TRP A 263 -12.12 6.32 19.94
N LEU A 264 -12.65 6.36 18.72
CA LEU A 264 -13.15 7.58 18.09
C LEU A 264 -14.65 7.77 18.39
N GLN A 265 -15.07 9.01 18.59
CA GLN A 265 -16.49 9.36 18.80
C GLN A 265 -17.09 9.97 17.53
N ALA A 266 -18.42 9.92 17.40
CA ALA A 266 -19.12 10.48 16.23
C ALA A 266 -18.81 11.97 15.99
N LYS A 267 -18.61 12.74 17.05
CA LYS A 267 -18.25 14.16 16.97
C LYS A 267 -16.86 14.43 16.36
N ASP A 268 -15.99 13.42 16.34
CA ASP A 268 -14.63 13.53 15.81
C ASP A 268 -14.57 13.10 14.33
N LEU A 269 -15.67 12.57 13.78
CA LEU A 269 -15.76 12.00 12.44
C LEU A 269 -16.59 12.90 11.49
N PRO A 270 -16.26 12.95 10.18
CA PRO A 270 -15.17 12.24 9.53
C PRO A 270 -13.80 12.90 9.73
N LEU A 271 -12.75 12.10 9.91
CA LEU A 271 -11.35 12.57 9.83
C LEU A 271 -10.90 12.48 8.37
N LYS A 272 -10.35 13.58 7.84
CA LYS A 272 -9.90 13.71 6.45
C LYS A 272 -8.43 14.13 6.43
N TYR A 273 -7.55 13.30 5.86
CA TYR A 273 -6.10 13.54 5.78
C TYR A 273 -5.62 13.65 4.33
N ALA A 274 -4.84 14.70 4.05
CA ALA A 274 -4.09 14.87 2.82
C ALA A 274 -2.64 14.43 3.06
N GLY A 275 -2.41 13.13 2.90
CA GLY A 275 -1.13 12.46 3.13
C GLY A 275 -0.11 12.80 2.06
N TYR A 276 1.08 13.23 2.45
CA TYR A 276 2.20 13.48 1.52
C TYR A 276 3.42 12.62 1.89
N SER A 277 3.93 11.87 0.92
CA SER A 277 5.17 11.11 1.08
C SER A 277 5.84 10.72 -0.24
N THR A 278 7.13 10.40 -0.15
CA THR A 278 7.79 9.52 -1.10
C THR A 278 7.32 8.08 -0.88
N CYS A 279 7.05 7.37 -1.97
CA CYS A 279 6.58 6.00 -2.01
C CYS A 279 7.63 5.12 -2.69
N PHE A 280 7.88 3.94 -2.14
CA PHE A 280 8.89 3.00 -2.60
C PHE A 280 8.26 1.66 -2.96
N ARG A 281 8.44 1.22 -4.21
CA ARG A 281 7.91 -0.07 -4.71
C ARG A 281 8.98 -0.85 -5.47
N LYS A 282 9.17 -2.11 -5.09
CA LYS A 282 10.05 -3.04 -5.80
C LYS A 282 9.59 -3.29 -7.24
N GLU A 283 8.28 -3.19 -7.49
CA GLU A 283 7.66 -3.46 -8.79
C GLU A 283 8.07 -4.84 -9.37
N ALA A 284 8.18 -5.84 -8.50
CA ALA A 284 8.45 -7.22 -8.89
C ALA A 284 7.28 -7.76 -9.73
N GLY A 285 7.56 -8.45 -10.84
CA GLY A 285 6.52 -9.02 -11.71
C GLY A 285 6.08 -8.13 -12.89
N ALA A 286 6.42 -6.84 -12.90
CA ALA A 286 6.07 -5.92 -14.00
C ALA A 286 7.13 -5.88 -15.12
N HIS A 287 7.74 -7.03 -15.47
CA HIS A 287 8.79 -7.10 -16.50
C HIS A 287 8.25 -6.66 -17.88
N GLY A 288 8.92 -5.70 -18.52
CA GLY A 288 8.62 -5.27 -19.89
C GLY A 288 7.46 -4.27 -20.07
N LYS A 289 6.70 -3.94 -19.01
CA LYS A 289 5.60 -2.95 -19.09
C LYS A 289 6.06 -1.56 -18.61
N ASP A 290 5.71 -0.52 -19.38
CA ASP A 290 5.98 0.90 -19.10
C ASP A 290 7.45 1.15 -18.68
N VAL A 291 8.38 0.60 -19.45
CA VAL A 291 9.83 0.56 -19.14
C VAL A 291 10.55 1.89 -19.33
N TRP A 292 9.95 2.85 -20.05
CA TRP A 292 10.55 4.14 -20.36
C TRP A 292 9.86 5.28 -19.59
N GLY A 293 10.64 6.31 -19.27
CA GLY A 293 10.13 7.49 -18.55
C GLY A 293 10.04 7.30 -17.04
N ILE A 294 9.04 7.95 -16.45
CA ILE A 294 8.81 7.97 -15.00
C ILE A 294 7.42 7.44 -14.60
N PHE A 295 6.70 6.80 -15.54
CA PHE A 295 5.34 6.29 -15.30
C PHE A 295 5.32 5.13 -14.29
N ARG A 296 6.28 4.20 -14.41
CA ARG A 296 6.49 3.10 -13.45
C ARG A 296 7.94 3.09 -12.99
N VAL A 297 8.16 3.48 -11.73
CA VAL A 297 9.49 3.66 -11.11
C VAL A 297 9.51 3.13 -9.67
N HIS A 298 10.70 2.88 -9.13
CA HIS A 298 10.85 2.39 -7.76
C HIS A 298 10.56 3.44 -6.69
N GLU A 299 10.72 4.72 -7.03
CA GLU A 299 10.55 5.84 -6.13
C GLU A 299 9.70 6.91 -6.81
N PHE A 300 8.60 7.32 -6.19
CA PHE A 300 7.74 8.39 -6.67
C PHE A 300 7.08 9.12 -5.52
N THR A 301 6.60 10.34 -5.75
CA THR A 301 5.89 11.11 -4.71
C THR A 301 4.38 11.05 -4.94
N LYS A 302 3.61 11.05 -3.86
CA LYS A 302 2.14 10.97 -3.93
C LYS A 302 1.49 11.88 -2.90
N VAL A 303 0.35 12.47 -3.28
CA VAL A 303 -0.63 13.06 -2.37
C VAL A 303 -1.82 12.13 -2.26
N GLU A 304 -2.14 11.72 -1.04
CA GLU A 304 -3.14 10.71 -0.68
C GLU A 304 -4.30 11.35 0.07
N GLN A 305 -5.53 10.99 -0.30
CA GLN A 305 -6.71 11.18 0.50
C GLN A 305 -6.87 9.95 1.41
N PHE A 306 -6.89 10.14 2.72
CA PHE A 306 -7.25 9.08 3.67
C PHE A 306 -8.36 9.57 4.58
N CYS A 307 -9.47 8.83 4.63
CA CYS A 307 -10.62 9.19 5.43
C CYS A 307 -10.97 8.10 6.44
N VAL A 308 -11.28 8.52 7.66
CA VAL A 308 -11.86 7.66 8.71
C VAL A 308 -13.26 8.16 8.97
N THR A 309 -14.24 7.26 8.88
CA THR A 309 -15.67 7.63 8.90
C THR A 309 -16.51 6.71 9.78
N GLU A 310 -17.69 7.18 10.14
CA GLU A 310 -18.76 6.33 10.68
C GLU A 310 -19.15 5.26 9.64
N PRO A 311 -19.40 4.00 10.03
CA PRO A 311 -19.72 2.92 9.10
C PRO A 311 -20.82 3.29 8.07
N GLU A 312 -21.87 3.94 8.56
CA GLU A 312 -23.06 4.32 7.79
C GLU A 312 -22.79 5.37 6.72
N LYS A 313 -21.73 6.18 6.88
CA LYS A 313 -21.37 7.28 5.97
C LYS A 313 -20.24 6.93 5.00
N SER A 314 -19.66 5.75 5.13
CA SER A 314 -18.47 5.38 4.36
C SER A 314 -18.68 5.38 2.84
N TRP A 315 -19.86 4.98 2.34
CA TRP A 315 -20.14 4.99 0.90
C TRP A 315 -20.35 6.39 0.33
N GLU A 316 -20.95 7.29 1.10
CA GLU A 316 -21.02 8.72 0.75
C GLU A 316 -19.60 9.32 0.67
N MET A 317 -18.74 8.99 1.64
CA MET A 317 -17.34 9.43 1.61
C MET A 317 -16.56 8.83 0.42
N PHE A 318 -16.85 7.58 0.04
CA PHE A 318 -16.25 6.96 -1.13
C PHE A 318 -16.56 7.74 -2.42
N ASP A 319 -17.82 8.12 -2.61
CA ASP A 319 -18.26 8.93 -3.75
C ASP A 319 -17.67 10.35 -3.69
N HIS A 320 -17.53 10.94 -2.49
CA HIS A 320 -16.86 12.22 -2.29
C HIS A 320 -15.37 12.17 -2.65
N MET A 321 -14.64 11.13 -2.22
CA MET A 321 -13.19 10.99 -2.49
C MET A 321 -12.89 10.81 -3.98
N ILE A 322 -13.65 9.99 -4.70
CA ILE A 322 -13.48 9.86 -6.16
C ILE A 322 -13.85 11.16 -6.87
N SER A 323 -14.90 11.87 -6.41
CA SER A 323 -15.28 13.17 -6.96
C SER A 323 -14.20 14.24 -6.77
N ASN A 324 -13.45 14.20 -5.65
CA ASN A 324 -12.29 15.06 -5.45
C ASN A 324 -11.18 14.77 -6.46
N SER A 325 -10.88 13.49 -6.71
CA SER A 325 -9.88 13.10 -7.71
C SER A 325 -10.33 13.52 -9.12
N GLU A 326 -11.60 13.30 -9.47
CA GLU A 326 -12.19 13.79 -10.72
C GLU A 326 -12.03 15.31 -10.86
N ALA A 327 -12.48 16.10 -9.88
CA ALA A 327 -12.37 17.55 -9.90
C ALA A 327 -10.92 18.04 -9.99
N PHE A 328 -9.97 17.36 -9.35
CA PHE A 328 -8.54 17.66 -9.46
C PHE A 328 -8.05 17.50 -10.90
N TYR A 329 -8.32 16.36 -11.56
CA TYR A 329 -7.89 16.14 -12.94
C TYR A 329 -8.66 16.99 -13.97
N GLN A 330 -9.93 17.32 -13.70
CA GLN A 330 -10.71 18.28 -14.49
C GLN A 330 -10.07 19.67 -14.45
N SER A 331 -9.68 20.14 -13.27
CA SER A 331 -9.02 21.45 -13.11
C SER A 331 -7.67 21.54 -13.83
N LEU A 332 -6.97 20.41 -13.95
CA LEU A 332 -5.73 20.31 -14.72
C LEU A 332 -5.98 20.19 -16.23
N GLY A 333 -7.22 19.99 -16.66
CA GLY A 333 -7.57 19.75 -18.06
C GLY A 333 -7.13 18.38 -18.58
N ILE A 334 -6.98 17.37 -17.72
CA ILE A 334 -6.52 16.03 -18.12
C ILE A 334 -7.73 15.13 -18.43
N PRO A 335 -7.92 14.68 -19.68
CA PRO A 335 -8.98 13.74 -20.04
C PRO A 335 -8.82 12.39 -19.33
N TYR A 336 -9.93 11.81 -18.86
CA TYR A 336 -9.93 10.54 -18.11
C TYR A 336 -11.22 9.72 -18.27
N ARG A 337 -11.17 8.49 -17.78
CA ARG A 337 -12.34 7.67 -17.44
C ARG A 337 -12.24 7.13 -16.02
N VAL A 338 -13.38 6.87 -15.39
CA VAL A 338 -13.48 6.17 -14.11
C VAL A 338 -13.96 4.75 -14.39
N VAL A 339 -13.25 3.77 -13.87
CA VAL A 339 -13.56 2.35 -14.03
C VAL A 339 -13.82 1.69 -12.69
N ALA A 340 -14.82 0.81 -12.62
CA ALA A 340 -15.01 -0.07 -11.48
C ALA A 340 -14.21 -1.36 -11.68
N ILE A 341 -13.38 -1.65 -10.68
CA ILE A 341 -12.43 -2.75 -10.75
C ILE A 341 -13.12 -4.06 -10.42
N VAL A 342 -12.85 -5.08 -11.22
CA VAL A 342 -13.41 -6.42 -11.06
C VAL A 342 -12.99 -7.06 -9.74
N SER A 343 -13.85 -7.91 -9.20
CA SER A 343 -13.67 -8.55 -7.89
C SER A 343 -12.38 -9.35 -7.74
N GLY A 344 -11.88 -9.97 -8.81
CA GLY A 344 -10.61 -10.73 -8.79
C GLY A 344 -9.35 -9.85 -8.70
N ALA A 345 -9.45 -8.58 -9.07
CA ALA A 345 -8.36 -7.60 -9.00
C ALA A 345 -8.42 -6.72 -7.72
N LEU A 346 -9.40 -6.94 -6.85
CA LEU A 346 -9.46 -6.29 -5.55
C LEU A 346 -8.43 -6.90 -4.61
N ASN A 347 -7.63 -6.05 -3.99
CA ASN A 347 -6.78 -6.45 -2.88
C ASN A 347 -7.65 -6.89 -1.68
N ASN A 348 -7.07 -7.60 -0.70
CA ASN A 348 -7.84 -8.11 0.44
C ASN A 348 -8.54 -7.02 1.26
N ALA A 349 -8.03 -5.79 1.31
CA ALA A 349 -8.64 -4.72 2.11
C ALA A 349 -9.88 -4.09 1.46
N ALA A 350 -9.88 -3.85 0.15
CA ALA A 350 -10.94 -3.11 -0.53
C ALA A 350 -12.24 -3.92 -0.65
N ALA A 351 -13.36 -3.35 -0.23
CA ALA A 351 -14.70 -3.88 -0.50
C ALA A 351 -15.19 -3.48 -1.90
N LYS A 352 -14.80 -2.29 -2.36
CA LYS A 352 -15.02 -1.74 -3.71
C LYS A 352 -13.86 -0.81 -4.05
N LYS A 353 -13.47 -0.79 -5.33
CA LYS A 353 -12.40 0.06 -5.85
C LYS A 353 -12.83 0.72 -7.16
N LEU A 354 -12.58 2.01 -7.28
CA LEU A 354 -12.72 2.78 -8.52
C LEU A 354 -11.35 3.34 -8.88
N ASP A 355 -10.93 3.14 -10.13
CA ASP A 355 -9.70 3.74 -10.63
C ASP A 355 -10.04 4.86 -11.63
N LEU A 356 -9.31 5.98 -11.55
CA LEU A 356 -9.35 7.02 -12.57
C LEU A 356 -8.14 6.84 -13.46
N GLU A 357 -8.42 6.60 -14.74
CA GLU A 357 -7.43 6.36 -15.78
C GLU A 357 -7.40 7.56 -16.73
N ALA A 358 -6.25 8.21 -16.85
CA ALA A 358 -6.08 9.33 -17.77
C ALA A 358 -5.78 8.83 -19.19
N TRP A 359 -6.19 9.61 -20.19
CA TRP A 359 -5.89 9.35 -21.59
C TRP A 359 -4.47 9.78 -21.95
N PHE A 360 -3.70 8.89 -22.56
CA PHE A 360 -2.33 9.12 -23.03
C PHE A 360 -2.31 9.16 -24.56
N PRO A 361 -2.31 10.37 -25.20
CA PRO A 361 -2.50 10.50 -26.64
C PRO A 361 -1.38 9.87 -27.49
N HIS A 362 -0.13 9.81 -27.02
CA HIS A 362 0.93 9.12 -27.76
C HIS A 362 0.69 7.61 -27.80
N GLN A 363 0.30 7.05 -26.66
CA GLN A 363 0.10 5.61 -26.52
C GLN A 363 -1.23 5.17 -27.15
N GLY A 364 -2.25 6.02 -27.11
CA GLY A 364 -3.60 5.72 -27.57
C GLY A 364 -4.37 4.82 -26.60
N GLU A 365 -4.09 4.94 -25.30
CA GLU A 365 -4.72 4.12 -24.26
C GLU A 365 -4.96 4.92 -22.98
N PHE A 366 -5.85 4.40 -22.13
CA PHE A 366 -6.07 4.91 -20.78
C PHE A 366 -5.10 4.27 -19.80
N LYS A 367 -4.57 5.05 -18.87
CA LYS A 367 -3.61 4.62 -17.85
C LYS A 367 -4.00 5.11 -16.47
N GLU A 368 -3.98 4.21 -15.51
CA GLU A 368 -4.28 4.49 -14.10
C GLU A 368 -3.43 5.64 -13.53
N LEU A 369 -4.08 6.67 -12.98
CA LEU A 369 -3.45 7.72 -12.18
C LEU A 369 -3.86 7.65 -10.70
N VAL A 370 -5.09 7.20 -10.46
CA VAL A 370 -5.70 7.16 -9.13
C VAL A 370 -6.36 5.81 -8.92
N SER A 371 -6.23 5.32 -7.70
CA SER A 371 -7.09 4.26 -7.17
C SER A 371 -7.79 4.76 -5.91
N CYS A 372 -9.10 4.54 -5.82
CA CYS A 372 -9.98 4.92 -4.72
C CYS A 372 -10.65 3.68 -4.15
N SER A 373 -10.45 3.38 -2.87
CA SER A 373 -10.96 2.17 -2.20
C SER A 373 -11.75 2.52 -0.94
N ASN A 374 -12.88 1.84 -0.76
CA ASN A 374 -13.52 1.73 0.56
C ASN A 374 -13.11 0.39 1.18
N CYS A 375 -12.39 0.44 2.30
CA CYS A 375 -11.93 -0.75 3.00
C CYS A 375 -12.87 -1.17 4.15
N THR A 376 -14.00 -0.49 4.31
CA THR A 376 -14.94 -0.67 5.43
C THR A 376 -14.18 -0.79 6.75
N ASP A 377 -14.59 -1.69 7.64
CA ASP A 377 -13.91 -2.00 8.87
C ASP A 377 -12.73 -3.00 8.72
N TYR A 378 -12.25 -3.30 7.51
CA TYR A 378 -11.16 -4.28 7.33
C TYR A 378 -9.87 -3.84 8.00
N GLN A 379 -9.39 -2.64 7.67
CA GLN A 379 -8.14 -2.13 8.25
C GLN A 379 -8.29 -1.79 9.73
N SER A 380 -9.41 -1.17 10.10
CA SER A 380 -9.66 -0.74 11.48
C SER A 380 -9.77 -1.89 12.48
N ARG A 381 -10.15 -3.11 12.05
CA ARG A 381 -10.10 -4.31 12.92
C ARG A 381 -8.68 -4.71 13.30
N ASP A 382 -7.76 -4.77 12.34
CA ASP A 382 -6.35 -5.14 12.60
C ASP A 382 -5.60 -4.07 13.40
N LEU A 383 -5.94 -2.81 13.15
CA LEU A 383 -5.38 -1.64 13.82
C LEU A 383 -6.12 -1.28 15.11
N GLU A 384 -7.20 -1.98 15.40
CA GLU A 384 -7.98 -1.81 16.61
C GLU A 384 -8.48 -0.34 16.79
N ILE A 385 -9.01 0.26 15.71
CA ILE A 385 -9.58 1.61 15.70
C ILE A 385 -11.10 1.50 15.87
N ARG A 386 -11.58 1.74 17.10
CA ARG A 386 -12.98 1.49 17.46
C ARG A 386 -13.84 2.75 17.35
N PHE A 387 -15.14 2.54 17.19
CA PHE A 387 -16.15 3.60 17.14
C PHE A 387 -17.07 3.57 18.37
N GLY A 388 -17.28 4.72 18.99
CA GLY A 388 -18.23 4.93 20.10
C GLY A 388 -17.65 4.63 21.48
N VAL A 389 -18.52 4.27 22.43
CA VAL A 389 -18.11 3.87 23.79
C VAL A 389 -18.48 2.41 23.99
N LYS A 390 -17.53 1.60 24.47
CA LYS A 390 -17.83 0.21 24.85
C LYS A 390 -18.81 0.18 26.02
N LYS A 391 -20.05 -0.20 25.79
CA LYS A 391 -20.98 -0.51 26.88
C LYS A 391 -20.65 -1.89 27.44
N GLN A 392 -20.87 -2.10 28.75
CA GLN A 392 -20.65 -3.42 29.36
C GLN A 392 -21.53 -4.52 28.75
N THR A 393 -22.66 -4.13 28.16
CA THR A 393 -23.60 -5.02 27.47
C THR A 393 -23.22 -5.34 26.03
N ASP A 394 -22.23 -4.64 25.46
CA ASP A 394 -21.87 -4.83 24.06
C ASP A 394 -21.13 -6.15 23.89
N ILE A 395 -21.75 -7.04 23.12
CA ILE A 395 -21.20 -8.36 22.77
C ILE A 395 -20.10 -8.21 21.69
N LYS A 396 -20.07 -7.06 20.99
CA LYS A 396 -19.19 -6.78 19.85
C LYS A 396 -18.73 -5.32 19.85
N LYS A 397 -17.47 -5.10 19.47
CA LYS A 397 -16.94 -3.75 19.20
C LYS A 397 -17.42 -3.29 17.83
N THR A 398 -17.83 -2.03 17.73
CA THR A 398 -18.01 -1.35 16.46
C THR A 398 -16.69 -0.70 16.07
N TYR A 399 -16.35 -0.74 14.79
CA TYR A 399 -15.13 -0.18 14.25
C TYR A 399 -15.48 0.88 13.22
N VAL A 400 -14.62 1.89 13.08
CA VAL A 400 -14.74 2.89 12.03
C VAL A 400 -14.47 2.29 10.65
N HIS A 401 -14.92 2.96 9.60
CA HIS A 401 -14.55 2.60 8.23
C HIS A 401 -13.38 3.44 7.74
N CYS A 402 -12.40 2.78 7.12
CA CYS A 402 -11.23 3.42 6.52
C CYS A 402 -11.36 3.45 4.99
N LEU A 403 -11.04 4.58 4.39
CA LEU A 403 -11.02 4.79 2.96
C LEU A 403 -9.71 5.43 2.54
N ASN A 404 -9.22 5.05 1.36
CA ASN A 404 -8.03 5.64 0.76
C ASN A 404 -8.30 5.97 -0.70
N SER A 405 -7.72 7.07 -1.18
CA SER A 405 -7.74 7.42 -2.58
C SER A 405 -6.50 8.21 -2.91
N THR A 406 -5.82 7.86 -3.99
CA THR A 406 -4.79 8.73 -4.54
C THR A 406 -5.44 10.02 -5.04
N LEU A 407 -4.95 11.19 -4.61
CA LEU A 407 -5.29 12.43 -5.32
C LEU A 407 -4.41 12.55 -6.56
N THR A 408 -3.10 12.41 -6.38
CA THR A 408 -2.13 12.49 -7.48
C THR A 408 -0.84 11.75 -7.14
N ALA A 409 -0.43 10.82 -8.02
CA ALA A 409 0.94 10.32 -8.09
C ALA A 409 1.74 11.22 -9.03
N THR A 410 2.67 11.99 -8.49
CA THR A 410 3.26 13.14 -9.19
C THR A 410 3.94 12.74 -10.49
N THR A 411 4.67 11.62 -10.51
CA THR A 411 5.38 11.16 -11.71
C THR A 411 4.43 10.79 -12.84
N ARG A 412 3.34 10.07 -12.55
CA ARG A 412 2.32 9.73 -13.56
C ARG A 412 1.53 10.96 -14.01
N THR A 413 1.21 11.87 -13.10
CA THR A 413 0.57 13.15 -13.43
C THR A 413 1.46 14.02 -14.31
N ILE A 414 2.78 14.06 -14.08
CA ILE A 414 3.74 14.69 -14.99
C ILE A 414 3.63 14.04 -16.37
N CYS A 415 3.66 12.70 -16.47
CA CYS A 415 3.54 12.04 -17.76
C CYS A 415 2.25 12.42 -18.51
N ALA A 416 1.12 12.46 -17.80
CA ALA A 416 -0.17 12.86 -18.38
C ALA A 416 -0.17 14.32 -18.87
N ILE A 417 0.42 15.25 -18.11
CA ILE A 417 0.56 16.65 -18.52
C ILE A 417 1.43 16.75 -19.78
N LEU A 418 2.59 16.10 -19.79
CA LEU A 418 3.52 16.20 -20.91
C LEU A 418 2.93 15.69 -22.22
N GLU A 419 2.16 14.60 -22.19
CA GLU A 419 1.55 14.09 -23.41
C GLU A 419 0.35 14.92 -23.87
N ASN A 420 -0.49 15.42 -22.95
CA ASN A 420 -1.70 16.15 -23.29
C ASN A 420 -1.46 17.65 -23.63
N PHE A 421 -0.38 18.25 -23.12
CA PHE A 421 -0.14 19.70 -23.22
C PHE A 421 1.09 20.09 -24.07
N GLN A 422 1.75 19.12 -24.72
CA GLN A 422 2.87 19.42 -25.63
C GLN A 422 2.43 20.18 -26.89
N THR A 423 3.34 21.01 -27.40
CA THR A 423 3.32 21.65 -28.72
C THR A 423 4.62 21.31 -29.45
N PRO A 424 4.78 21.67 -30.73
CA PRO A 424 6.06 21.47 -31.43
C PRO A 424 7.26 22.17 -30.77
N GLU A 425 7.02 23.22 -29.98
CA GLU A 425 8.04 24.07 -29.37
C GLU A 425 8.24 23.84 -27.85
N GLY A 426 7.34 23.11 -27.18
CA GLY A 426 7.39 22.97 -25.73
C GLY A 426 6.12 22.39 -25.11
N VAL A 427 5.80 22.82 -23.90
CA VAL A 427 4.63 22.34 -23.13
C VAL A 427 3.86 23.53 -22.55
N LYS A 428 2.56 23.57 -22.79
CA LYS A 428 1.66 24.53 -22.12
C LYS A 428 1.46 24.11 -20.66
N VAL A 429 1.56 25.06 -19.74
CA VAL A 429 1.39 24.79 -18.32
C VAL A 429 -0.09 24.86 -17.94
N PRO A 430 -0.67 23.79 -17.34
CA PRO A 430 -2.01 23.85 -16.76
C PRO A 430 -2.15 25.02 -15.79
N GLU A 431 -3.22 25.79 -15.94
CA GLU A 431 -3.41 27.06 -15.22
C GLU A 431 -3.21 26.94 -13.70
N PRO A 432 -3.76 25.93 -12.99
CA PRO A 432 -3.61 25.83 -11.54
C PRO A 432 -2.16 25.62 -11.07
N LEU A 433 -1.29 25.07 -11.94
CA LEU A 433 0.11 24.80 -11.60
C LEU A 433 1.00 26.03 -11.73
N ARG A 434 0.59 27.05 -12.49
CA ARG A 434 1.45 28.19 -12.85
C ARG A 434 1.97 28.91 -11.62
N LYS A 435 1.12 29.19 -10.62
CA LYS A 435 1.52 29.91 -9.40
C LYS A 435 2.61 29.22 -8.57
N TYR A 436 2.82 27.92 -8.77
CA TYR A 436 3.84 27.14 -8.06
C TYR A 436 5.15 26.98 -8.85
N LEU A 437 5.17 27.41 -10.11
CA LEU A 437 6.35 27.35 -10.96
C LEU A 437 7.12 28.68 -10.90
N PRO A 438 8.46 28.66 -10.99
CA PRO A 438 9.26 29.89 -11.03
C PRO A 438 8.86 30.79 -12.19
N GLY A 439 8.45 32.02 -11.88
CA GLY A 439 8.02 33.02 -12.86
C GLY A 439 6.60 32.85 -13.41
N ALA A 440 5.82 31.91 -12.85
CA ALA A 440 4.44 31.61 -13.27
C ALA A 440 4.25 31.46 -14.80
N PRO A 441 5.09 30.67 -15.49
CA PRO A 441 5.06 30.57 -16.94
C PRO A 441 3.77 29.94 -17.42
N GLU A 442 3.20 30.48 -18.49
CA GLU A 442 2.11 29.82 -19.23
C GLU A 442 2.62 28.71 -20.16
N PHE A 443 3.91 28.76 -20.50
CA PHE A 443 4.55 27.89 -21.47
C PHE A 443 6.00 27.59 -21.08
N ILE A 444 6.40 26.33 -21.20
CA ILE A 444 7.76 25.86 -20.99
C ILE A 444 8.35 25.46 -22.35
N PRO A 445 9.31 26.21 -22.91
CA PRO A 445 9.93 25.86 -24.19
C PRO A 445 10.85 24.65 -24.05
N PHE A 446 11.02 23.90 -25.14
CA PHE A 446 12.07 22.88 -25.22
C PHE A 446 13.45 23.51 -25.03
N ALA A 447 14.32 22.78 -24.34
CA ALA A 447 15.70 23.18 -24.17
C ALA A 447 16.40 23.17 -25.54
N PRO A 448 17.35 24.08 -25.78
CA PRO A 448 18.18 24.03 -26.97
C PRO A 448 18.86 22.67 -27.08
N GLU A 449 18.91 22.09 -28.29
CA GLU A 449 19.66 20.86 -28.54
C GLU A 449 21.11 21.05 -28.03
N PRO A 450 21.64 20.15 -27.20
CA PRO A 450 23.02 20.26 -26.77
C PRO A 450 23.91 20.20 -28.01
N VAL A 451 24.79 21.20 -28.17
CA VAL A 451 25.80 21.21 -29.22
C VAL A 451 26.60 19.92 -29.07
N LYS A 452 26.49 19.01 -30.04
CA LYS A 452 27.31 17.79 -30.06
C LYS A 452 28.76 18.24 -30.15
N GLU A 453 29.51 18.10 -29.07
CA GLU A 453 30.98 18.18 -29.16
C GLU A 453 31.40 17.10 -30.15
N VAL A 454 31.86 17.55 -31.33
CA VAL A 454 32.50 16.69 -32.30
C VAL A 454 33.73 16.14 -31.59
N LYS A 455 33.68 14.88 -31.18
CA LYS A 455 34.89 14.14 -30.83
C LYS A 455 35.70 14.06 -32.11
N GLU A 456 36.64 14.98 -32.28
CA GLU A 456 37.68 14.87 -33.30
C GLU A 456 38.35 13.51 -33.10
N GLY A 457 38.08 12.61 -34.05
CA GLY A 457 38.71 11.31 -34.07
C GLY A 457 40.22 11.50 -34.17
N LYS A 458 40.95 11.08 -33.13
CA LYS A 458 42.39 10.86 -33.26
C LYS A 458 42.59 9.82 -34.37
N GLY A 459 42.99 10.30 -35.54
CA GLY A 459 43.35 9.47 -36.68
C GLY A 459 44.44 8.48 -36.29
N GLY A 460 44.07 7.20 -36.16
CA GLY A 460 45.02 6.11 -36.07
C GLY A 460 45.74 5.96 -37.41
N LYS A 461 47.02 6.32 -37.44
CA LYS A 461 47.94 5.97 -38.52
C LYS A 461 47.91 4.45 -38.73
N LYS A 462 47.50 4.01 -39.92
CA LYS A 462 47.76 2.65 -40.42
C LYS A 462 49.27 2.47 -40.54
N GLY A 463 49.86 1.68 -39.66
CA GLY A 463 51.21 1.13 -39.84
C GLY A 463 51.14 -0.12 -40.71
N GLU A 464 51.92 -0.13 -41.79
CA GLU A 464 52.10 -1.26 -42.70
C GLU A 464 52.65 -2.49 -41.96
N ALA A 465 52.11 -3.65 -42.32
CA ALA A 465 52.59 -4.95 -41.87
C ALA A 465 53.81 -5.38 -42.71
N ALA A 466 54.90 -5.73 -42.05
CA ALA A 466 56.04 -6.46 -42.63
C ALA A 466 56.16 -7.86 -41.98
N PRO A 467 56.67 -8.87 -42.70
CA PRO A 467 56.28 -10.26 -42.50
C PRO A 467 57.13 -11.01 -41.46
N LYS A 468 56.52 -12.09 -40.92
CA LYS A 468 57.08 -13.04 -39.97
C LYS A 468 58.39 -13.69 -40.48
N LYS A 469 59.39 -13.76 -39.60
CA LYS A 469 60.44 -14.78 -39.65
C LYS A 469 60.32 -15.67 -38.41
N GLU A 470 60.04 -16.94 -38.66
CA GLU A 470 60.29 -18.07 -37.77
C GLU A 470 61.80 -18.27 -37.61
N GLU A 471 62.29 -18.51 -36.39
CA GLU A 471 63.25 -19.57 -36.13
C GLU A 471 63.45 -19.88 -34.63
N ALA A 472 63.23 -21.16 -34.32
CA ALA A 472 63.96 -22.04 -33.41
C ALA A 472 64.07 -21.78 -31.89
N LEU A 473 63.48 -22.74 -31.16
CA LEU A 473 63.74 -23.15 -29.76
C LEU A 473 65.23 -23.37 -29.45
N PRO A 474 65.60 -23.37 -28.15
CA PRO A 474 65.89 -24.67 -27.56
C PRO A 474 65.31 -24.89 -26.15
N ILE A 475 65.39 -26.17 -25.78
CA ILE A 475 64.77 -26.92 -24.70
C ILE A 475 65.72 -27.01 -23.48
N ARG A 476 65.10 -27.24 -22.29
CA ARG A 476 65.63 -27.80 -21.00
C ARG A 476 66.46 -26.85 -20.13
N GLN A 477 66.23 -26.80 -18.82
CA GLN A 477 65.98 -27.90 -17.87
C GLN A 477 64.68 -27.81 -17.08
#